data_AF-A0AAX2KE90-F1
#
_entry.id   AF-A0AAX2KE90-F1
#
_cell.length_a   1.000
_cell.length_b   1.000
_cell.length_c   1.000
_cell.angle_alpha   90.00
_cell.angle_beta   90.00
_cell.angle_gamma   90.00
#
_symmetry.space_group_name_H-M   'P 1'
#
loop_
_entity.id
_entity.type
_entity.pdbx_description
1 polymer ?
#
loop_
_entity_poly.entity_id
_entity_poly.type
_entity_poly.pdbx_seq_one_letter_code
_entity_poly.pdbx_strand_id
1 'polypeptide(L)'
;MLTLLNRTDIPVAGGAVKPLMRELIIADNVHGESGLDGPALPEPAFAPQNCTAVELMAKTLRESAEPVTIVSTGPQTNVALLLNSHPELHSKIARIVIMGGRNGAW
;
A
#
# COMPACT_ATOMS: atom_id res chain seq x y z
N MET A 1 0.82 10.11 -9.78
CA MET A 1 2.25 10.03 -9.39
C MET A 1 3.11 9.19 -10.33
N LEU A 2 2.86 7.89 -10.56
CA LEU A 2 3.72 7.10 -11.45
C LEU A 2 3.75 7.60 -12.90
N THR A 3 2.63 8.12 -13.42
CA THR A 3 2.62 8.81 -14.73
C THR A 3 3.50 10.05 -14.73
N LEU A 4 3.41 10.91 -13.71
CA LEU A 4 4.27 12.10 -13.56
C LEU A 4 5.76 11.74 -13.56
N LEU A 5 6.13 10.65 -12.89
CA LEU A 5 7.52 10.19 -12.77
C LEU A 5 7.96 9.27 -13.91
N ASN A 6 7.12 9.06 -14.93
CA ASN A 6 7.37 8.15 -16.04
C ASN A 6 7.77 6.72 -15.59
N ARG A 7 7.08 6.18 -14.58
CA ARG A 7 7.28 4.84 -14.00
C ARG A 7 6.02 3.98 -14.08
N THR A 8 5.38 3.97 -15.25
CA THR A 8 4.18 3.16 -15.52
C THR A 8 4.45 1.65 -15.59
N ASP A 9 5.72 1.26 -15.54
CA ASP A 9 6.20 -0.13 -15.43
C ASP A 9 5.98 -0.72 -14.03
N ILE A 10 5.85 0.10 -12.98
CA ILE A 10 5.66 -0.38 -11.61
C ILE A 10 4.20 -0.83 -11.42
N PRO A 11 3.95 -2.10 -11.04
CA PRO A 11 2.59 -2.60 -10.87
C PRO A 11 1.88 -1.93 -9.69
N VAL A 12 0.62 -1.57 -9.88
CA VAL A 12 -0.26 -0.97 -8.86
C VAL A 12 -1.52 -1.81 -8.74
N ALA A 13 -1.97 -2.11 -7.52
CA ALA A 13 -3.23 -2.79 -7.26
C ALA A 13 -3.99 -2.09 -6.12
N GLY A 14 -5.32 -2.05 -6.22
CA GLY A 14 -6.20 -1.50 -5.19
C GLY A 14 -6.25 -2.40 -3.95
N GLY A 15 -6.18 -1.80 -2.76
CA GLY A 15 -6.20 -2.52 -1.49
C GLY A 15 -7.59 -2.65 -0.87
N ALA A 16 -7.61 -3.04 0.42
CA ALA A 16 -8.82 -3.08 1.22
C ALA A 16 -9.50 -1.70 1.29
N VAL A 17 -10.82 -1.69 1.08
CA VAL A 17 -11.63 -0.45 1.05
C VAL A 17 -11.96 0.12 2.43
N LYS A 18 -11.73 -0.63 3.50
CA LYS A 18 -11.96 -0.19 4.89
C LYS A 18 -11.03 -0.91 5.88
N PRO A 19 -10.86 -0.38 7.11
CA PRO A 19 -10.19 -1.09 8.19
C PRO A 19 -10.84 -2.46 8.51
N LEU A 20 -10.07 -3.40 9.07
CA LEU A 20 -10.52 -4.77 9.31
C LEU A 20 -11.84 -4.88 10.11
N MET A 21 -11.98 -4.04 11.13
CA MET A 21 -13.08 -4.14 12.12
C MET A 21 -13.67 -2.78 12.49
N ARG A 22 -13.39 -1.73 11.71
CA ARG A 22 -13.89 -0.36 11.96
C ARG A 22 -14.30 0.28 10.64
N GLU A 23 -15.16 1.29 10.75
CA GLU A 23 -15.51 2.12 9.60
C GLU A 23 -14.33 3.00 9.16
N LEU A 24 -14.31 3.34 7.87
CA LEU A 24 -13.30 4.21 7.30
C LEU A 24 -13.52 5.65 7.77
N ILE A 25 -12.46 6.27 8.29
CA ILE A 25 -12.40 7.69 8.57
C ILE A 25 -11.21 8.23 7.76
N ILE A 26 -11.44 9.28 6.99
CA ILE A 26 -10.44 9.93 6.14
C ILE A 26 -9.99 11.26 6.75
N ALA A 27 -8.81 11.74 6.35
CA ALA A 27 -8.24 13.02 6.78
C ALA A 27 -8.29 14.04 5.63
N ASP A 28 -9.49 14.25 5.09
CA ASP A 28 -9.76 15.14 3.95
C ASP A 28 -9.38 16.61 4.25
N ASN A 29 -9.63 17.08 5.47
CA ASN A 29 -9.26 18.41 5.93
C ASN A 29 -7.74 18.66 6.01
N VAL A 30 -6.92 17.60 6.03
CA VAL A 30 -5.45 17.70 6.06
C VAL A 30 -4.86 17.58 4.65
N HIS A 31 -5.44 16.73 3.80
CA HIS A 31 -4.86 16.38 2.50
C HIS A 31 -5.62 16.96 1.29
N GLY A 32 -6.73 17.66 1.51
CA GLY A 32 -7.56 18.24 0.45
C GLY A 32 -8.49 17.22 -0.22
N GLU A 33 -9.25 17.68 -1.22
CA GLU A 33 -10.29 16.89 -1.90
C GLU A 33 -9.70 15.71 -2.67
N SER A 34 -8.59 15.92 -3.39
CA SER A 34 -7.91 14.87 -4.15
C SER A 34 -6.97 14.02 -3.29
N GLY A 35 -6.67 14.47 -2.06
CA GLY A 35 -5.59 13.94 -1.21
C GLY A 35 -4.19 14.41 -1.61
N LEU A 36 -4.05 15.17 -2.70
CA LEU A 36 -2.79 15.70 -3.25
C LEU A 36 -2.98 17.14 -3.80
N ASP A 37 -3.86 17.93 -3.19
CA ASP A 37 -4.20 19.27 -3.69
C ASP A 37 -2.99 20.22 -3.75
N GLY A 38 -3.07 21.19 -4.68
CA GLY A 38 -2.05 22.23 -4.88
C GLY A 38 -1.47 22.23 -6.31
N PRO A 39 -0.62 21.25 -6.69
CA PRO A 39 -0.06 21.15 -8.03
C PRO A 39 -1.05 20.55 -9.03
N ALA A 40 -0.94 20.95 -10.30
CA ALA A 40 -1.60 20.24 -11.40
C ALA A 40 -0.84 18.93 -11.69
N LEU A 41 -1.52 17.79 -11.52
CA LEU A 41 -0.97 16.46 -11.80
C LEU A 41 -1.52 15.92 -13.13
N PRO A 42 -0.73 15.14 -13.89
CA PRO A 42 -1.23 14.49 -15.10
C PRO A 42 -2.24 13.40 -14.75
N GLU A 43 -3.23 13.22 -15.61
CA GLU A 43 -4.15 12.09 -15.55
C GLU A 43 -3.40 10.75 -15.66
N PRO A 44 -3.86 9.67 -15.01
CA PRO A 44 -3.23 8.36 -15.10
C PRO A 44 -3.17 7.85 -16.55
N ALA A 45 -1.96 7.54 -17.03
CA ALA A 45 -1.72 7.03 -18.38
C ALA A 45 -1.71 5.48 -18.48
N PHE A 46 -2.11 4.77 -17.41
CA PHE A 46 -2.11 3.31 -17.34
C PHE A 46 -3.17 2.83 -16.34
N ALA A 47 -3.57 1.56 -16.48
CA ALA A 47 -4.54 0.93 -15.57
C ALA A 47 -3.82 0.20 -14.42
N PRO A 48 -4.44 0.12 -13.23
CA PRO A 48 -4.00 -0.81 -12.20
C PRO A 48 -4.11 -2.26 -12.66
N GLN A 49 -3.37 -3.14 -12.00
CA GLN A 49 -3.47 -4.59 -12.17
C GLN A 49 -4.89 -5.05 -11.80
N ASN A 50 -5.40 -6.05 -12.53
CA ASN A 50 -6.70 -6.64 -12.27
C ASN A 50 -6.64 -7.67 -11.11
N CYS A 51 -6.21 -7.21 -9.95
CA CYS A 51 -6.12 -7.97 -8.71
C CYS A 51 -6.14 -7.04 -7.49
N THR A 52 -6.27 -7.62 -6.30
CA THR A 52 -6.16 -6.91 -5.03
C THR A 52 -4.70 -6.65 -4.65
N ALA A 53 -4.46 -5.69 -3.75
CA ALA A 53 -3.13 -5.43 -3.22
C ALA A 53 -2.53 -6.67 -2.53
N VAL A 54 -3.33 -7.47 -1.82
CA VAL A 54 -2.85 -8.68 -1.16
C VAL A 54 -2.40 -9.73 -2.18
N GLU A 55 -3.14 -9.91 -3.27
CA GLU A 55 -2.75 -10.81 -4.37
C GLU A 55 -1.46 -10.34 -5.05
N LEU A 56 -1.32 -9.03 -5.32
CA LEU A 56 -0.10 -8.47 -5.90
C LEU A 56 1.11 -8.62 -4.96
N MET A 57 0.92 -8.37 -3.66
CA MET A 57 1.96 -8.59 -2.64
C MET A 57 2.36 -10.06 -2.57
N ALA A 58 1.40 -10.98 -2.51
CA ALA A 58 1.66 -12.42 -2.44
C ALA A 58 2.39 -12.93 -3.70
N LYS A 59 1.96 -12.48 -4.88
CA LYS A 59 2.64 -12.77 -6.16
C LYS A 59 4.09 -12.30 -6.12
N THR A 60 4.32 -11.05 -5.73
CA THR A 60 5.65 -10.44 -5.63
C THR A 60 6.56 -11.23 -4.69
N LEU A 61 6.05 -11.63 -3.51
CA LEU A 61 6.81 -12.43 -2.55
C LEU A 61 7.14 -13.84 -3.05
N ARG A 62 6.20 -14.49 -3.76
CA ARG A 62 6.41 -15.83 -4.34
C ARG A 62 7.48 -15.80 -5.44
N GLU A 63 7.42 -14.79 -6.31
CA GLU A 63 8.31 -14.64 -7.46
C GLU A 63 9.69 -14.11 -7.09
N SER A 64 9.83 -13.43 -5.95
CA SER A 64 11.12 -12.90 -5.51
C SER A 64 12.11 -14.02 -5.17
N ALA A 65 13.32 -13.93 -5.72
CA ALA A 65 14.43 -14.83 -5.39
C ALA A 65 14.97 -14.59 -3.97
N GLU A 66 14.85 -13.36 -3.46
CA GLU A 66 15.32 -12.94 -2.14
C GLU A 66 14.20 -12.36 -1.26
N PRO A 67 14.36 -12.34 0.07
CA PRO A 67 13.37 -11.74 0.96
C PRO A 67 13.13 -10.23 0.69
N VAL A 68 11.87 -9.84 0.56
CA VAL A 68 11.42 -8.49 0.21
C VAL A 68 11.21 -7.64 1.45
N THR A 69 11.54 -6.35 1.38
CA THR A 69 11.16 -5.37 2.42
C THR A 69 9.82 -4.73 2.07
N ILE A 70 8.87 -4.80 3.00
CA ILE A 70 7.58 -4.10 2.87
C ILE A 70 7.70 -2.73 3.53
N VAL A 71 7.36 -1.66 2.82
CA VAL A 71 7.27 -0.31 3.37
C VAL A 71 5.80 0.11 3.37
N SER A 72 5.22 0.30 4.56
CA SER A 72 3.81 0.68 4.71
C SER A 72 3.68 2.02 5.44
N THR A 73 3.22 3.03 4.70
CA THR A 73 3.09 4.43 5.18
C THR A 73 1.65 4.86 5.43
N GLY A 74 0.68 3.96 5.24
CA GLY A 74 -0.73 4.15 5.59
C GLY A 74 -1.22 3.14 6.64
N PRO A 75 -2.54 2.99 6.81
CA PRO A 75 -3.12 1.96 7.68
C PRO A 75 -2.64 0.55 7.31
N GLN A 76 -2.41 -0.29 8.33
CA GLN A 76 -1.77 -1.60 8.16
C GLN A 76 -2.71 -2.70 7.65
N THR A 77 -3.89 -2.36 7.12
CA THR A 77 -4.94 -3.30 6.73
C THR A 77 -4.46 -4.34 5.72
N ASN A 78 -3.81 -3.93 4.62
CA ASN A 78 -3.33 -4.85 3.60
C ASN A 78 -2.20 -5.76 4.11
N VAL A 79 -1.29 -5.22 4.91
CA VAL A 79 -0.21 -6.00 5.53
C VAL A 79 -0.77 -7.04 6.49
N ALA A 80 -1.74 -6.67 7.32
CA ALA A 80 -2.40 -7.61 8.23
C ALA A 80 -3.15 -8.71 7.48
N LEU A 81 -3.86 -8.37 6.40
CA LEU A 81 -4.53 -9.36 5.54
C LEU A 81 -3.51 -10.33 4.93
N LEU A 82 -2.43 -9.82 4.34
CA LEU A 82 -1.35 -10.64 3.78
C LEU A 82 -0.77 -11.59 4.82
N LEU A 83 -0.41 -11.09 6.00
CA LEU A 83 0.21 -11.90 7.04
C LEU A 83 -0.72 -13.01 7.55
N ASN A 84 -2.02 -12.73 7.64
CA ASN A 84 -3.01 -13.70 8.10
C ASN A 84 -3.39 -14.73 7.03
N SER A 85 -3.50 -14.33 5.76
CA SER A 85 -3.93 -15.22 4.67
C SER A 85 -2.78 -15.99 4.02
N HIS A 86 -1.53 -15.51 4.15
CA HIS A 86 -0.34 -16.12 3.57
C HIS A 86 0.80 -16.34 4.59
N PRO A 87 0.58 -17.17 5.64
CA PRO A 87 1.64 -17.49 6.61
C PRO A 87 2.86 -18.15 5.97
N GLU A 88 2.69 -18.86 4.85
CA GLU A 88 3.78 -19.50 4.10
C GLU A 88 4.77 -18.49 3.50
N LEU A 89 4.37 -17.24 3.32
CA LEU A 89 5.18 -16.18 2.71
C LEU A 89 5.95 -15.33 3.73
N HIS A 90 5.81 -15.59 5.03
CA HIS A 90 6.52 -14.81 6.06
C HIS A 90 8.04 -14.88 5.90
N SER A 91 8.58 -16.05 5.52
CA SER A 91 10.02 -16.23 5.25
C SER A 91 10.53 -15.45 4.04
N LYS A 92 9.63 -15.00 3.16
CA LYS A 92 9.94 -14.12 2.01
C LYS A 92 9.91 -12.64 2.40
N ILE A 93 9.60 -12.29 3.65
CA ILE A 93 9.58 -10.90 4.11
C ILE A 93 10.83 -10.66 4.96
N ALA A 94 11.74 -9.81 4.48
CA ALA A 94 12.96 -9.45 5.20
C ALA A 94 12.65 -8.63 6.46
N ARG A 95 11.78 -7.63 6.30
CA ARG A 95 11.31 -6.71 7.34
C ARG A 95 10.10 -5.94 6.87
N ILE A 96 9.37 -5.36 7.83
CA ILE A 96 8.28 -4.43 7.58
C ILE A 96 8.70 -3.08 8.17
N VAL A 97 8.86 -2.06 7.34
CA VAL A 97 9.18 -0.69 7.73
C VAL A 97 7.87 0.10 7.75
N ILE A 98 7.45 0.54 8.94
CA ILE A 98 6.18 1.22 9.13
C ILE A 98 6.41 2.71 9.39
N MET A 99 5.56 3.56 8.81
CA MET A 99 5.31 4.89 9.34
C MET A 99 4.01 4.83 10.13
N GLY A 100 4.09 5.03 11.43
CA GLY A 100 2.95 4.96 12.33
C GLY A 100 3.38 4.70 13.77
N GLY A 101 2.47 4.99 14.69
CA GLY A 101 2.75 4.96 16.12
C GLY A 101 3.23 6.31 16.65
N ARG A 102 3.14 6.44 17.96
CA ARG A 102 3.56 7.60 18.74
C ARG A 102 4.04 7.07 20.08
N ASN A 103 5.22 7.49 20.53
CA ASN A 103 5.80 6.99 21.77
C ASN A 103 5.30 7.71 23.06
N GLY A 104 4.39 8.69 22.95
CA GLY A 104 3.97 9.61 24.04
C GLY A 104 5.08 10.62 24.41
N ALA A 105 4.86 11.83 24.95
CA ALA A 105 3.72 12.47 25.61
C ALA A 105 3.34 13.82 24.93
N TRP A 106 2.37 14.55 25.51
CA TRP A 106 1.68 15.81 25.09
C TRP A 106 0.31 15.63 24.45
#